data_AF-A0A7Z0IIG8-F1
#
_entry.id   AF-A0A7Z0IIG8-F1
#
_cell.length_a   1.000
_cell.length_b   1.000
_cell.length_c   1.000
_cell.angle_alpha   90.00
_cell.angle_beta   90.00
_cell.angle_gamma   90.00
#
_symmetry.space_group_name_H-M   'P 1'
#
loop_
_entity.id
_entity.type
_entity.pdbx_description
1 polymer ?
#
loop_
_entity_poly.entity_id
_entity_poly.type
_entity_poly.pdbx_seq_one_letter_code
_entity_poly.pdbx_strand_id
1 'polypeptide(L)'
;MLDRAAVLLVGGARSLEHPTNVGAIFHSAAGIGVDAVLVTPRCADPLYRRSIRVSMGTVFQVPWTRIEPWPAGIEQLNEQGFAVAGMTLGEESVSLDALAAEGLSRLALYSVPKGTA
;
A
#
# COMPACT_ATOMS: atom_id res chain seq x y z
N MET A 1 6.27 0.02 -24.21
CA MET A 1 7.28 0.45 -23.21
C MET A 1 6.69 0.67 -21.82
N LEU A 2 5.37 0.54 -21.58
CA LEU A 2 4.80 0.70 -20.23
C LEU A 2 3.74 -0.39 -19.98
N ASP A 3 4.11 -1.45 -19.28
CA ASP A 3 3.15 -2.37 -18.63
C ASP A 3 3.60 -2.65 -17.18
N ARG A 4 4.28 -1.65 -16.58
CA ARG A 4 4.68 -1.69 -15.18
C ARG A 4 3.67 -0.94 -14.31
N ALA A 5 3.23 -1.56 -13.22
CA ALA A 5 2.33 -0.97 -12.23
C ALA A 5 2.75 -1.39 -10.82
N ALA A 6 3.04 -0.41 -9.97
CA ALA A 6 3.31 -0.59 -8.55
C ALA A 6 2.20 0.06 -7.73
N VAL A 7 1.55 -0.73 -6.87
CA VAL A 7 0.43 -0.27 -6.05
C VAL A 7 0.73 -0.54 -4.58
N LEU A 8 0.37 0.40 -3.70
CA LEU A 8 0.50 0.23 -2.26
C LEU A 8 -0.86 -0.05 -1.61
N LEU A 9 -1.02 -1.27 -1.07
CA LEU A 9 -2.18 -1.71 -0.31
C LEU A 9 -2.06 -1.28 1.17
N VAL A 10 -3.06 -0.55 1.64
CA VAL A 10 -3.17 -0.05 3.01
C VAL A 10 -4.32 -0.74 3.73
N GLY A 11 -4.02 -1.79 4.49
CA GLY A 11 -5.05 -2.50 5.25
C GLY A 11 -4.56 -3.47 6.32
N GLY A 12 -5.53 -3.97 7.08
CA GLY A 12 -5.35 -5.17 7.93
C GLY A 12 -4.98 -4.97 9.40
N ALA A 13 -4.92 -3.75 9.93
CA ALA A 13 -4.58 -3.55 11.34
C ALA A 13 -5.23 -2.31 11.98
N ARG A 14 -5.44 -2.37 13.31
CA ARG A 14 -5.90 -1.25 14.16
C ARG A 14 -5.09 0.03 13.95
N SER A 15 -3.79 -0.10 13.64
CA SER A 15 -2.92 1.05 13.42
C SER A 15 -3.35 1.91 12.21
N LEU A 16 -3.95 1.32 11.18
CA LEU A 16 -4.37 2.04 9.97
C LEU A 16 -5.73 2.73 10.11
N GLU A 17 -6.39 2.57 11.26
CA GLU A 17 -7.53 3.39 11.69
C GLU A 17 -7.08 4.79 12.15
N HIS A 18 -5.77 5.01 12.31
CA HIS A 18 -5.22 6.32 12.65
C HIS A 18 -4.85 7.15 11.41
N PRO A 19 -5.45 8.35 11.24
CA PRO A 19 -5.15 9.26 10.14
C PRO A 19 -3.66 9.62 9.97
N THR A 20 -2.87 9.59 11.03
CA THR A 20 -1.42 9.84 10.98
C THR A 20 -0.69 8.80 10.16
N ASN A 21 -1.06 7.53 10.31
CA ASN A 21 -0.42 6.43 9.59
C ASN A 21 -0.82 6.46 8.13
N VAL A 22 -2.08 6.76 7.83
CA VAL A 22 -2.55 6.99 6.46
C VAL A 22 -1.74 8.12 5.81
N GLY A 23 -1.60 9.27 6.48
CA GLY A 23 -0.81 10.38 5.96
C GLY A 23 0.65 10.02 5.69
N ALA A 24 1.31 9.33 6.63
CA ALA A 24 2.69 8.88 6.47
C ALA A 24 2.87 7.90 5.31
N ILE A 25 1.89 7.03 5.08
CA ILE A 25 1.89 6.11 3.95
C ILE A 25 1.77 6.86 2.63
N PHE A 26 0.86 7.83 2.50
CA PHE A 26 0.76 8.64 1.28
C PHE A 26 2.03 9.43 0.98
N HIS A 27 2.72 9.92 2.01
CA HIS A 27 4.02 10.56 1.83
C HIS A 27 5.04 9.54 1.29
N SER A 28 5.13 8.37 1.94
CA SER A 28 6.07 7.31 1.54
C SER A 28 5.80 6.80 0.12
N ALA A 29 4.52 6.62 -0.23
CA ALA A 29 4.04 6.23 -1.55
C ALA A 29 4.53 7.22 -2.63
N ALA A 30 4.38 8.51 -2.40
CA ALA A 30 4.87 9.55 -3.30
C ALA A 30 6.40 9.56 -3.41
N GLY A 31 7.11 9.35 -2.29
CA GLY A 31 8.58 9.32 -2.27
C GLY A 31 9.18 8.11 -2.98
N ILE A 32 8.51 6.96 -2.95
CA ILE A 32 8.94 5.73 -3.62
C ILE A 32 8.47 5.68 -5.09
N GLY A 33 7.48 6.50 -5.46
CA GLY A 33 6.98 6.61 -6.83
C GLY A 33 6.01 5.47 -7.21
N VAL A 34 5.14 5.05 -6.29
CA VAL A 34 4.06 4.11 -6.63
C VAL A 34 3.02 4.77 -7.53
N ASP A 35 2.37 3.98 -8.40
CA ASP A 35 1.37 4.48 -9.34
C ASP A 35 0.03 4.78 -8.67
N ALA A 36 -0.31 4.02 -7.63
CA ALA A 36 -1.53 4.24 -6.86
C ALA A 36 -1.46 3.69 -5.43
N VAL A 37 -2.36 4.17 -4.58
CA VAL A 37 -2.63 3.63 -3.24
C VAL A 37 -4.02 3.02 -3.20
N LEU A 38 -4.14 1.79 -2.70
CA LEU A 38 -5.43 1.15 -2.44
C LEU A 38 -5.66 1.08 -0.94
N VAL A 39 -6.75 1.69 -0.47
CA VAL A 39 -7.10 1.70 0.95
C VAL A 39 -8.21 0.69 1.24
N THR A 40 -8.07 -0.09 2.30
CA THR A 40 -9.11 -1.05 2.70
C THR A 40 -10.28 -0.37 3.40
N PRO A 41 -11.47 -1.01 3.50
CA PRO A 41 -12.68 -0.37 4.05
C PRO A 41 -12.52 0.18 5.47
N ARG A 42 -11.69 -0.45 6.30
CA ARG A 42 -11.43 -0.02 7.69
C ARG A 42 -10.30 1.00 7.81
N CYS A 43 -9.62 1.36 6.72
CA CYS A 43 -8.59 2.39 6.73
C CYS A 43 -9.19 3.76 7.02
N ALA A 44 -8.50 4.57 7.85
CA ALA A 44 -8.91 5.95 8.12
C ALA A 44 -9.04 6.74 6.81
N ASP A 45 -9.94 7.73 6.80
CA ASP A 45 -10.17 8.54 5.61
C ASP A 45 -8.88 9.30 5.19
N PRO A 46 -8.36 9.08 3.96
CA PRO A 46 -7.23 9.84 3.42
C PRO A 46 -7.49 11.34 3.38
N LEU A 47 -8.75 11.77 3.26
CA LEU A 47 -9.16 13.17 3.22
C LEU A 47 -9.43 13.76 4.61
N TYR A 48 -9.25 12.99 5.69
CA TYR A 48 -9.30 13.56 7.02
C TYR A 48 -8.20 14.59 7.22
N ARG A 49 -8.51 15.73 7.85
CA ARG A 49 -7.59 16.86 8.07
C ARG A 49 -6.20 16.48 8.58
N ARG A 50 -6.13 15.45 9.42
CA ARG A 50 -4.87 14.98 10.01
C ARG A 50 -4.08 14.11 9.02
N SER A 51 -4.74 13.30 8.19
CA SER A 51 -4.11 12.55 7.09
C SER A 51 -3.48 13.51 6.09
N ILE A 52 -4.23 14.54 5.65
CA ILE A 52 -3.76 15.57 4.71
C ILE A 52 -2.52 16.29 5.25
N ARG A 53 -2.54 16.69 6.53
CA ARG A 53 -1.40 17.40 7.14
C ARG A 53 -0.16 16.53 7.19
N VAL A 54 -0.30 15.27 7.62
CA VAL A 54 0.85 14.36 7.81
C VAL A 54 1.43 13.91 6.47
N SER A 55 0.59 13.75 5.44
CA SER A 55 1.06 13.45 4.08
C SER A 55 1.76 14.62 3.39
N MET A 56 1.74 15.82 4.00
CA MET A 56 2.21 17.06 3.34
C MET A 56 1.50 17.31 2.00
N GLY A 57 0.23 16.90 1.89
CA GLY A 57 -0.58 17.10 0.69
C GLY A 57 -0.39 16.05 -0.41
N THR A 58 0.52 15.07 -0.26
CA THR A 58 0.74 14.03 -1.29
C THR A 58 -0.47 13.13 -1.52
N VAL A 59 -1.42 13.11 -0.59
CA VAL A 59 -2.72 12.43 -0.74
C VAL A 59 -3.55 12.93 -1.92
N PHE A 60 -3.29 14.16 -2.40
CA PHE A 60 -3.93 14.72 -3.60
C PHE A 60 -3.12 14.49 -4.88
N GLN A 61 -1.89 13.99 -4.76
CA GLN A 61 -0.97 13.79 -5.87
C GLN A 61 -0.91 12.33 -6.30
N VAL A 62 -0.96 11.40 -5.34
CA VAL A 62 -0.95 9.96 -5.62
C VAL A 62 -2.39 9.49 -5.81
N PRO A 63 -2.75 8.93 -6.99
CA PRO A 63 -4.06 8.35 -7.23
C PRO A 63 -4.39 7.30 -6.17
N TRP A 64 -5.62 7.30 -5.67
CA TRP A 64 -6.03 6.28 -4.73
C TRP A 64 -7.50 5.94 -4.87
N THR A 65 -7.82 4.71 -4.47
CA THR A 65 -9.21 4.27 -4.35
C THR A 65 -9.36 3.31 -3.18
N ARG A 66 -10.61 3.07 -2.77
CA ARG A 66 -10.94 2.07 -1.77
C ARG A 66 -11.10 0.72 -2.45
N ILE A 67 -10.40 -0.30 -1.94
CA ILE A 67 -10.50 -1.66 -2.45
C ILE A 67 -11.62 -2.40 -1.71
N GLU A 68 -12.64 -2.81 -2.47
CA GLU A 68 -13.82 -3.53 -1.98
C GLU A 68 -14.23 -4.61 -2.99
N PRO A 69 -14.63 -5.81 -2.53
CA PRO A 69 -14.69 -6.27 -1.14
C PRO A 69 -13.31 -6.61 -0.56
N TRP A 70 -13.15 -6.59 0.77
CA TRP A 70 -11.90 -6.96 1.46
C TRP A 70 -12.13 -8.18 2.36
N PRO A 71 -11.25 -9.21 2.37
CA PRO A 71 -9.95 -9.30 1.67
C PRO A 71 -10.00 -9.78 0.21
N ALA A 72 -11.18 -10.11 -0.34
CA ALA A 72 -11.32 -10.67 -1.69
C ALA A 72 -10.74 -9.80 -2.83
N GLY A 73 -10.58 -8.49 -2.63
CA GLY A 73 -9.90 -7.61 -3.59
C GLY A 73 -8.42 -7.97 -3.81
N ILE A 74 -7.78 -8.72 -2.89
CA ILE A 74 -6.43 -9.27 -3.12
C ILE A 74 -6.47 -10.30 -4.26
N GLU A 75 -7.52 -11.13 -4.33
CA GLU A 75 -7.67 -12.11 -5.41
C GLU A 75 -7.84 -11.41 -6.75
N GLN A 76 -8.60 -10.31 -6.79
CA GLN A 76 -8.73 -9.48 -8.00
C GLN A 76 -7.39 -8.92 -8.48
N LEU A 77 -6.49 -8.56 -7.57
CA LEU A 77 -5.13 -8.12 -7.93
C LEU A 77 -4.31 -9.26 -8.51
N ASN A 78 -4.37 -10.45 -7.90
CA ASN A 78 -3.71 -11.64 -8.41
C ASN A 78 -4.24 -12.02 -9.81
N GLU A 79 -5.56 -11.97 -10.03
CA GLU A 79 -6.20 -12.20 -11.33
C GLU A 79 -5.77 -11.19 -12.39
N GLN A 80 -5.46 -9.96 -11.98
CA GLN A 80 -4.86 -8.93 -12.83
C GLN A 80 -3.34 -9.04 -12.99
N GLY A 81 -2.74 -10.12 -12.47
CA GLY A 81 -1.31 -10.42 -12.60
C GLY A 81 -0.40 -9.62 -11.65
N PHE A 82 -0.95 -8.99 -10.61
CA PHE A 82 -0.13 -8.40 -9.55
C PHE A 82 0.45 -9.50 -8.68
N ALA A 83 1.76 -9.45 -8.46
CA ALA A 83 2.39 -10.13 -7.33
C ALA A 83 2.10 -9.33 -6.06
N VAL A 84 1.56 -9.97 -5.02
CA VAL A 84 1.27 -9.31 -3.74
C VAL A 84 2.35 -9.68 -2.73
N ALA A 85 3.07 -8.68 -2.22
CA ALA A 85 4.15 -8.86 -1.26
C ALA A 85 3.85 -8.14 0.06
N GLY A 86 3.90 -8.87 1.18
CA GLY A 86 3.71 -8.32 2.52
C GLY A 86 4.99 -7.67 3.06
N MET A 87 4.90 -6.42 3.50
CA MET A 87 5.99 -5.70 4.17
C MET A 87 5.96 -5.96 5.68
N THR A 88 6.26 -7.19 6.08
CA THR A 88 6.43 -7.60 7.49
C THR A 88 7.77 -8.29 7.68
N LEU A 89 8.33 -8.22 8.89
CA LEU A 89 9.52 -8.96 9.24
C LEU A 89 9.12 -10.41 9.57
N GLY A 90 9.81 -11.37 8.97
CA GLY A 90 9.62 -12.79 9.20
C GLY A 90 10.86 -13.58 8.77
N GLU A 91 10.97 -14.83 9.21
CA GLU A 91 12.12 -15.69 8.86
C GLU A 91 12.21 -15.94 7.34
N GLU A 92 11.08 -15.93 6.65
CA GLU A 92 10.99 -16.10 5.19
C GLU A 92 10.97 -14.76 4.42
N SER A 93 11.25 -13.63 5.10
CA SER A 93 11.28 -12.32 4.43
C SER A 93 12.51 -12.18 3.52
N VAL A 94 12.29 -11.63 2.32
CA VAL A 94 13.36 -11.26 1.39
C VAL A 94 13.70 -9.77 1.53
N SER A 95 14.91 -9.39 1.10
CA SER A 95 15.27 -7.97 1.02
C SER A 95 14.50 -7.27 -0.10
N LEU A 96 14.33 -5.95 0.01
CA LEU A 96 13.71 -5.16 -1.05
C LEU A 96 14.50 -5.22 -2.36
N ASP A 97 15.83 -5.30 -2.29
CA ASP A 97 16.69 -5.45 -3.46
C ASP A 97 16.49 -6.80 -4.16
N ALA A 98 16.32 -7.88 -3.40
CA ALA A 98 16.01 -9.20 -3.95
C ALA A 98 14.64 -9.20 -4.65
N LEU A 99 13.63 -8.59 -4.02
CA LEU A 99 12.31 -8.42 -4.62
C LEU A 99 12.36 -7.56 -5.90
N ALA A 100 13.15 -6.49 -5.91
CA ALA A 100 13.32 -5.64 -7.08
C ALA A 100 14.03 -6.39 -8.23
N ALA A 101 14.96 -7.29 -7.91
CA ALA A 101 15.67 -8.10 -8.89
C ALA A 101 14.78 -9.14 -9.60
N GLU A 102 13.62 -9.51 -9.03
CA GLU A 102 12.64 -10.36 -9.70
C GLU A 102 12.02 -9.70 -10.94
N GLY A 103 12.15 -8.38 -11.08
CA GLY A 103 11.76 -7.66 -12.28
C GLY A 103 10.25 -7.59 -12.51
N LEU A 104 9.45 -7.83 -11.46
CA LEU A 104 7.99 -7.86 -11.48
C LEU A 104 7.42 -6.66 -12.24
N SER A 105 6.54 -6.94 -13.21
CA SER A 105 5.86 -5.89 -13.95
C SER A 105 4.72 -5.28 -13.13
N ARG A 106 4.00 -6.09 -12.35
CA ARG A 106 2.89 -5.66 -11.53
C ARG A 106 3.10 -6.09 -10.08
N LEU A 107 3.33 -5.13 -9.18
CA LEU A 107 3.64 -5.38 -7.78
C LEU A 107 2.65 -4.64 -6.88
N ALA A 108 2.02 -5.36 -5.96
CA ALA A 108 1.20 -4.82 -4.90
C ALA A 108 1.91 -5.01 -3.56
N LEU A 109 2.37 -3.92 -2.95
CA LEU A 109 2.98 -3.95 -1.62
C LEU A 109 1.90 -3.82 -0.56
N TYR A 110 1.91 -4.71 0.43
CA TYR A 110 0.95 -4.70 1.53
C TYR A 110 1.63 -4.36 2.85
N SER A 111 1.29 -3.22 3.44
CA SER A 111 1.88 -2.80 4.71
C SER A 111 1.15 -3.44 5.91
N VAL A 112 1.84 -4.28 6.66
CA VAL A 112 1.39 -4.77 7.97
C VAL A 112 2.18 -4.05 9.06
N PRO A 113 1.54 -3.36 10.02
CA PRO A 113 2.28 -2.75 11.12
C PRO A 113 3.02 -3.81 11.95
N LYS A 114 4.20 -3.44 12.45
CA LYS A 114 4.93 -4.20 13.48
C LYS A 114 3.98 -4.50 14.65
N GLY A 115 3.70 -5.77 14.94
CA GLY A 115 3.05 -6.17 16.21
C GLY A 115 1.92 -7.20 16.18
N THR A 116 1.92 -8.15 15.25
CA THR A 116 1.19 -9.42 15.44
C THR A 116 1.97 -10.54 14.75
N ALA A 117 2.92 -11.10 15.50
CA ALA A 117 3.23 -12.52 15.43
C ALA A 117 2.27 -13.25 16.38
#